data_AF-A0A560WLZ3-F1
#
_entry.id   AF-A0A560WLZ3-F1
#
_cell.length_a   1.000
_cell.length_b   1.000
_cell.length_c   1.000
_cell.angle_alpha   90.00
_cell.angle_beta   90.00
_cell.angle_gamma   90.00
#
_symmetry.space_group_name_H-M   'P 1'
#
loop_
_entity.id
_entity.type
_entity.pdbx_description
1 polymer ?
#
loop_
_entity_poly.entity_id
_entity_poly.type
_entity_poly.pdbx_seq_one_letter_code
_entity_poly.pdbx_strand_id
1 'polypeptide(L)'
;MMMDPIIDWITHLFVGGLLILAGVHKLSDLRRFGDALRGYQLLPETSIAIVTIVVPAIEITTGMVTFLAMSRAGAAGLVAGVGIFCMYAALILLSLARGIRFIDCGCFAYGAQPPRLNAGMAARNLCIAGFGTLGLLPASSRTTGWLDVAAILAAIATLVLLYAIFEFILLLPKRDLIR
;
A
#
# COMPACT_ATOMS: atom_id res chain seq x y z
N MET A 1 20.72 -6.41 -15.85
CA MET A 1 19.80 -5.95 -16.91
C MET A 1 19.41 -4.53 -16.58
N MET A 2 19.51 -3.59 -17.52
CA MET A 2 19.06 -2.21 -17.32
C MET A 2 17.56 -2.13 -17.61
N MET A 3 16.78 -1.55 -16.71
CA MET A 3 15.34 -1.37 -16.90
C MET A 3 15.04 -0.12 -17.72
N ASP A 4 13.92 -0.14 -18.43
CA ASP A 4 13.42 1.01 -19.17
C ASP A 4 12.96 2.10 -18.18
N PRO A 5 13.29 3.39 -18.38
CA PRO A 5 12.86 4.47 -17.49
C PRO A 5 11.34 4.54 -17.32
N ILE A 6 10.55 4.06 -18.30
CA ILE A 6 9.09 3.99 -18.18
C ILE A 6 8.68 3.16 -16.95
N ILE A 7 9.32 2.00 -16.75
CA ILE A 7 9.01 1.12 -15.62
C ILE A 7 9.33 1.83 -14.31
N ASP A 8 10.49 2.48 -14.24
CA ASP A 8 10.95 3.24 -13.08
C ASP A 8 9.93 4.31 -12.65
N TRP A 9 9.48 5.12 -13.63
CA TRP A 9 8.43 6.13 -13.42
C TRP A 9 7.13 5.52 -12.94
N ILE A 10 6.66 4.43 -13.55
CA ILE A 10 5.40 3.78 -13.17
C ILE A 10 5.49 3.27 -11.73
N THR A 11 6.60 2.62 -11.34
CA THR A 11 6.79 2.12 -9.98
C THR A 11 6.76 3.24 -8.94
N HIS A 12 7.53 4.32 -9.14
CA HIS A 12 7.60 5.43 -8.19
C HIS A 12 6.24 6.13 -8.03
N LEU A 13 5.57 6.45 -9.15
CA LEU A 13 4.28 7.14 -9.14
C LEU A 13 3.19 6.27 -8.51
N PHE A 14 3.13 4.99 -8.86
CA PHE A 14 2.09 4.08 -8.35
C PHE A 14 2.29 3.78 -6.85
N VAL A 15 3.48 3.34 -6.45
CA VAL A 15 3.78 2.98 -5.05
C VAL A 15 3.72 4.21 -4.15
N GLY A 16 4.32 5.32 -4.59
CA GLY A 16 4.29 6.58 -3.86
C GLY A 16 2.86 7.13 -3.70
N GLY A 17 2.08 7.11 -4.78
CA GLY A 17 0.68 7.55 -4.77
C GLY A 17 -0.19 6.71 -3.83
N LEU A 18 -0.03 5.39 -3.83
CA LEU A 18 -0.74 4.49 -2.91
C LEU A 18 -0.41 4.78 -1.45
N LEU A 19 0.86 5.00 -1.10
CA LEU A 19 1.28 5.31 0.27
C LEU A 19 0.75 6.66 0.76
N ILE A 20 0.82 7.70 -0.09
CA ILE A 20 0.25 9.02 0.23
C ILE A 20 -1.24 8.87 0.51
N LEU A 21 -1.97 8.25 -0.41
CA LEU A 21 -3.42 8.12 -0.29
C LEU A 21 -3.79 7.25 0.94
N ALA A 22 -3.03 6.19 1.23
CA ALA A 22 -3.25 5.33 2.40
C ALA A 22 -3.06 6.11 3.71
N GLY A 23 -1.97 6.88 3.83
CA GLY A 23 -1.71 7.66 5.02
C GLY A 23 -2.71 8.81 5.19
N VAL A 24 -3.10 9.49 4.11
CA VAL A 24 -4.15 10.52 4.15
C VAL A 24 -5.48 9.92 4.61
N HIS A 25 -5.84 8.74 4.10
CA HIS A 25 -7.06 8.05 4.53
C HIS A 25 -7.03 7.71 6.02
N LYS A 26 -5.90 7.23 6.55
CA LYS A 26 -5.76 6.96 7.99
C LYS A 26 -5.80 8.22 8.85
N LEU A 27 -5.20 9.33 8.39
CA LEU A 27 -5.27 10.61 9.10
C LEU A 27 -6.68 11.19 9.12
N SER A 28 -7.50 10.90 8.09
CA SER A 28 -8.88 11.38 8.03
C SER A 28 -9.80 10.76 9.09
N ASP A 29 -9.45 9.57 9.59
CA ASP A 29 -10.17 8.88 10.66
C ASP A 29 -9.20 8.13 11.58
N LEU A 30 -8.49 8.90 12.41
CA LEU A 30 -7.56 8.38 13.40
C LEU A 30 -8.25 7.43 14.39
N ARG A 31 -9.53 7.66 14.70
CA ARG A 31 -10.28 6.82 15.65
C ARG A 31 -10.43 5.41 15.09
N ARG A 32 -10.91 5.29 13.86
CA ARG A 32 -11.05 4.00 13.17
C ARG A 32 -9.70 3.30 13.00
N PHE A 33 -8.64 4.03 12.65
CA PHE A 33 -7.31 3.42 12.54
C PHE A 33 -6.76 2.97 13.91
N GLY A 34 -6.98 3.72 14.98
CA GLY A 34 -6.62 3.32 16.34
C GLY A 34 -7.37 2.07 16.80
N ASP A 35 -8.65 1.95 16.48
CA ASP A 35 -9.45 0.75 16.77
C ASP A 35 -8.96 -0.47 15.97
N ALA A 36 -8.54 -0.26 14.72
CA ALA A 36 -7.86 -1.30 13.95
C ALA A 36 -6.55 -1.77 14.61
N LEU A 37 -5.71 -0.82 15.07
CA LEU A 37 -4.46 -1.12 15.78
C LEU A 37 -4.70 -1.92 17.08
N ARG A 38 -5.74 -1.60 17.84
CA ARG A 38 -6.17 -2.40 19.01
C ARG A 38 -6.55 -3.82 18.62
N GLY A 39 -7.27 -3.96 17.51
CA GLY A 39 -7.68 -5.25 16.96
C GLY A 39 -6.50 -6.20 16.69
N TYR A 40 -5.34 -5.67 16.30
CA TYR A 40 -4.13 -6.47 16.09
C TYR A 40 -3.56 -7.09 17.38
N GLN A 41 -3.87 -6.55 18.57
CA GLN A 41 -3.36 -7.01 19.87
C GLN A 41 -1.83 -7.14 19.92
N LEU A 42 -1.12 -6.32 19.13
CA LEU A 42 0.34 -6.34 19.00
C LEU A 42 1.03 -5.23 19.78
N LEU A 43 0.29 -4.21 20.19
CA LEU A 43 0.81 -2.99 20.80
C LEU A 43 0.15 -2.75 22.16
N PRO A 44 0.89 -2.27 23.17
CA PRO A 44 0.29 -1.83 24.42
C PRO A 44 -0.55 -0.58 24.20
N GLU A 45 -1.67 -0.44 24.92
CA GLU A 45 -2.62 0.69 24.78
C GLU A 45 -1.95 2.07 24.84
N THR A 46 -0.90 2.22 25.66
CA THR A 46 -0.14 3.48 25.79
C THR A 46 0.56 3.90 24.50
N SER A 47 0.94 2.94 23.65
CA SER A 47 1.62 3.21 22.37
C SER A 47 0.65 3.45 21.22
N ILE A 48 -0.60 2.99 21.32
CA ILE A 48 -1.58 3.04 20.22
C ILE A 48 -1.83 4.47 19.77
N ALA A 49 -2.00 5.40 20.71
CA ALA A 49 -2.21 6.81 20.39
C ALA A 49 -1.05 7.41 19.57
N ILE A 50 0.20 7.06 19.90
CA ILE A 50 1.39 7.53 19.18
C ILE A 50 1.44 6.90 17.79
N VAL A 51 1.29 5.56 17.71
CA VAL A 51 1.37 4.81 16.45
C VAL A 51 0.28 5.22 15.47
N THR A 52 -0.91 5.56 15.96
CA THR A 52 -2.05 6.02 15.15
C THR A 52 -1.72 7.28 14.35
N ILE A 53 -0.81 8.14 14.83
CA ILE A 53 -0.38 9.37 14.14
C ILE A 53 0.92 9.16 13.39
N VAL A 54 1.89 8.47 14.00
CA VAL A 54 3.23 8.30 13.45
C VAL A 54 3.21 7.44 12.19
N VAL A 55 2.43 6.35 12.17
CA VAL A 55 2.39 5.45 11.01
C VAL A 55 1.86 6.16 9.75
N PRO A 56 0.71 6.84 9.77
CA PRO A 56 0.25 7.60 8.61
C PRO A 56 1.22 8.70 8.16
N ALA A 57 1.91 9.36 9.11
CA ALA A 57 2.93 10.35 8.78
C ALA A 57 4.14 9.72 8.05
N ILE A 58 4.58 8.54 8.49
CA ILE A 58 5.65 7.77 7.82
C ILE A 58 5.20 7.34 6.42
N GLU A 59 3.95 6.87 6.26
CA GLU A 59 3.41 6.49 4.96
C GLU A 59 3.37 7.67 3.99
N ILE A 60 2.86 8.83 4.43
CA ILE A 60 2.77 10.03 3.57
C ILE A 60 4.16 10.52 3.19
N THR A 61 5.08 10.64 4.15
CA THR A 61 6.44 11.12 3.89
C THR A 61 7.20 10.18 2.96
N THR A 62 7.13 8.87 3.21
CA THR A 62 7.71 7.85 2.32
C THR A 62 7.10 7.92 0.93
N GLY A 63 5.77 8.05 0.86
CA GLY A 63 5.04 8.19 -0.39
C GLY A 63 5.43 9.45 -1.16
N MET A 64 5.57 10.60 -0.50
CA MET A 64 6.01 11.86 -1.12
C MET A 64 7.44 11.77 -1.66
N VAL A 65 8.38 11.22 -0.88
CA VAL A 65 9.76 11.03 -1.33
C VAL A 65 9.81 10.11 -2.55
N THR A 66 9.06 9.02 -2.52
CA THR A 66 8.94 8.07 -3.63
C THR A 66 8.29 8.72 -4.86
N PHE A 67 7.23 9.49 -4.67
CA PHE A 67 6.44 10.06 -5.77
C PHE A 67 7.14 11.24 -6.46
N LEU A 68 7.86 12.08 -5.72
CA LEU A 68 8.39 13.35 -6.21
C LEU A 68 9.86 13.27 -6.66
N ALA A 69 10.65 12.34 -6.12
CA ALA A 69 12.09 12.31 -6.40
C ALA A 69 12.46 11.10 -7.28
N MET A 70 12.69 11.29 -8.57
CA MET A 70 13.18 10.23 -9.46
C MET A 70 14.72 10.10 -9.40
N SER A 71 15.27 10.05 -8.18
CA SER A 71 16.71 10.04 -7.90
C SER A 71 17.04 9.03 -6.80
N ARG A 72 18.27 9.05 -6.26
CA ARG A 72 18.64 8.21 -5.10
C ARG A 72 17.67 8.34 -3.92
N ALA A 73 17.08 9.51 -3.73
CA ALA A 73 16.08 9.73 -2.69
C ALA A 73 14.78 8.95 -2.98
N GLY A 74 14.33 8.88 -4.23
CA GLY A 74 13.18 8.07 -4.64
C GLY A 74 13.39 6.59 -4.42
N ALA A 75 14.56 6.08 -4.80
CA ALA A 75 14.93 4.68 -4.56
C ALA A 75 14.93 4.35 -3.06
N ALA A 76 15.42 5.25 -2.20
CA ALA A 76 15.32 5.09 -0.75
C ALA A 76 13.87 5.09 -0.27
N GLY A 77 13.02 5.95 -0.84
CA GLY A 77 11.58 5.95 -0.65
C GLY A 77 10.92 4.62 -1.03
N LEU A 78 11.27 4.06 -2.19
CA LEU A 78 10.80 2.75 -2.64
C LEU A 78 11.20 1.64 -1.67
N VAL A 79 12.45 1.62 -1.19
CA VAL A 79 12.90 0.64 -0.19
C VAL A 79 12.06 0.72 1.08
N ALA A 80 11.84 1.94 1.60
CA ALA A 80 11.00 2.16 2.76
C ALA A 80 9.54 1.73 2.49
N GLY A 81 8.99 2.08 1.33
CA GLY A 81 7.64 1.72 0.90
C GLY A 81 7.42 0.22 0.79
N VAL A 82 8.35 -0.48 0.14
CA VAL A 82 8.38 -1.96 0.07
C VAL A 82 8.40 -2.54 1.49
N GLY A 83 9.23 -2.00 2.38
CA GLY A 83 9.26 -2.39 3.79
C GLY A 83 7.91 -2.22 4.48
N ILE A 84 7.23 -1.09 4.28
CA ILE A 84 5.89 -0.82 4.83
C ILE A 84 4.87 -1.84 4.32
N PHE A 85 4.83 -2.11 3.02
CA PHE A 85 3.90 -3.10 2.46
C PHE A 85 4.18 -4.52 2.97
N CYS A 86 5.45 -4.93 3.05
CA CYS A 86 5.85 -6.20 3.65
C CYS A 86 5.46 -6.30 5.13
N MET A 87 5.65 -5.22 5.90
CA MET A 87 5.24 -5.15 7.30
C MET A 87 3.73 -5.35 7.42
N TYR A 88 2.92 -4.63 6.64
CA TYR A 88 1.46 -4.83 6.65
C TYR A 88 1.06 -6.25 6.25
N ALA A 89 1.68 -6.83 5.23
CA ALA A 89 1.43 -8.22 4.84
C ALA A 89 1.72 -9.19 6.00
N ALA A 90 2.84 -9.00 6.71
CA ALA A 90 3.20 -9.81 7.87
C ALA A 90 2.20 -9.64 9.02
N LEU A 91 1.76 -8.41 9.33
CA LEU A 91 0.75 -8.14 10.35
C LEU A 91 -0.57 -8.85 10.03
N ILE A 92 -1.01 -8.81 8.76
CA ILE A 92 -2.21 -9.49 8.29
C ILE A 92 -2.08 -11.00 8.47
N LEU A 93 -0.99 -11.60 7.96
CA LEU A 93 -0.76 -13.05 8.03
C LEU A 93 -0.66 -13.55 9.48
N LEU A 94 0.03 -12.81 10.35
CA LEU A 94 0.18 -13.15 11.77
C LEU A 94 -1.17 -13.09 12.50
N SER A 95 -2.00 -12.10 12.19
CA SER A 95 -3.36 -11.98 12.77
C SER A 95 -4.26 -13.12 12.33
N LEU A 96 -4.20 -13.50 11.04
CA LEU A 96 -4.90 -14.66 10.51
C LEU A 96 -4.45 -15.96 11.17
N ALA A 97 -3.15 -16.14 11.40
CA ALA A 97 -2.59 -17.30 12.08
C ALA A 97 -3.06 -17.41 13.54
N ARG A 98 -3.32 -16.28 14.21
CA ARG A 98 -3.91 -16.21 15.56
C ARG A 98 -5.43 -16.35 15.58
N GLY A 99 -6.07 -16.52 14.42
CA GLY A 99 -7.52 -16.60 14.30
C GLY A 99 -8.24 -15.26 14.41
N ILE A 100 -7.52 -14.14 14.43
CA ILE A 100 -8.11 -12.80 14.49
C ILE A 100 -8.53 -12.40 13.07
N ARG A 101 -9.84 -12.34 12.83
CA ARG A 101 -10.42 -12.14 11.49
C ARG A 101 -11.27 -10.87 11.36
N PHE A 102 -11.49 -10.14 12.44
CA PHE A 102 -12.35 -8.95 12.48
C PHE A 102 -11.51 -7.71 12.77
N ILE A 103 -10.58 -7.41 11.87
CA ILE A 103 -9.73 -6.21 11.94
C ILE A 103 -9.78 -5.54 10.57
N ASP A 104 -10.00 -4.22 10.58
CA ASP A 104 -9.81 -3.39 9.40
C ASP A 104 -8.31 -3.29 9.09
N CYS A 105 -7.88 -3.73 7.91
CA CYS A 105 -6.47 -3.67 7.54
C CYS A 105 -5.91 -2.24 7.47
N GLY A 106 -6.77 -1.21 7.46
CA GLY A 106 -6.37 0.20 7.47
C GLY A 106 -5.69 0.66 6.18
N CYS A 107 -5.53 -0.22 5.19
CA CYS A 107 -5.01 0.13 3.88
C CYS A 107 -6.07 0.93 3.12
N PHE A 108 -7.27 0.39 2.83
CA PHE A 108 -8.35 1.10 2.10
C PHE A 108 -9.73 0.45 2.28
N ALA A 109 -10.37 0.59 3.44
CA ALA A 109 -11.71 0.05 3.65
C ALA A 109 -12.81 1.07 3.32
N TYR A 110 -13.18 1.17 2.04
CA TYR A 110 -14.40 1.86 1.61
C TYR A 110 -15.64 1.06 2.05
N GLY A 111 -16.16 1.31 3.24
CA GLY A 111 -17.38 0.63 3.71
C GLY A 111 -17.74 0.90 5.17
N ALA A 112 -19.03 0.75 5.49
CA ALA A 112 -19.64 0.94 6.81
C ALA A 112 -19.49 -0.27 7.76
N GLN A 113 -18.90 -1.37 7.30
CA GLN A 113 -18.66 -2.60 8.08
C GLN A 113 -17.17 -2.92 8.05
N PRO A 114 -16.52 -3.27 9.18
CA PRO A 114 -15.12 -3.64 9.17
C PRO A 114 -14.95 -4.91 8.32
N PRO A 115 -14.21 -4.86 7.21
CA PRO A 115 -14.04 -6.02 6.36
C PRO A 115 -13.34 -7.13 7.13
N ARG A 116 -13.74 -8.38 6.88
CA ARG A 116 -13.05 -9.52 7.47
C ARG A 116 -11.65 -9.61 6.88
N LEU A 117 -10.66 -9.73 7.76
CA LEU A 117 -9.28 -9.89 7.37
C LEU A 117 -9.15 -11.13 6.47
N ASN A 118 -8.52 -10.96 5.31
CA ASN A 118 -8.41 -11.98 4.27
C ASN A 118 -6.96 -12.09 3.80
N ALA A 119 -6.48 -13.31 3.57
CA ALA A 119 -5.14 -13.56 3.02
C ALA A 119 -4.90 -12.83 1.68
N GLY A 120 -5.98 -12.57 0.91
CA GLY A 120 -5.89 -11.75 -0.30
C GLY A 120 -5.37 -10.33 -0.05
N MET A 121 -5.61 -9.74 1.12
CA MET A 121 -5.05 -8.42 1.50
C MET A 121 -3.53 -8.49 1.68
N ALA A 122 -3.03 -9.57 2.29
CA ALA A 122 -1.58 -9.79 2.39
C ALA A 122 -0.96 -10.03 1.01
N ALA A 123 -1.60 -10.84 0.16
CA ALA A 123 -1.16 -11.08 -1.20
C ALA A 123 -1.06 -9.77 -2.01
N ARG A 124 -2.06 -8.89 -1.92
CA ARG A 124 -2.03 -7.56 -2.54
C ARG A 124 -0.80 -6.76 -2.13
N ASN A 125 -0.53 -6.69 -0.82
CA ASN A 125 0.61 -5.94 -0.30
C ASN A 125 1.94 -6.55 -0.76
N LEU A 126 2.06 -7.88 -0.79
CA LEU A 126 3.24 -8.55 -1.34
C LEU A 126 3.41 -8.31 -2.85
N CYS A 127 2.32 -8.28 -3.62
CA CYS A 127 2.38 -7.95 -5.05
C CYS A 127 2.84 -6.51 -5.28
N ILE A 128 2.31 -5.55 -4.51
CA ILE A 128 2.75 -4.14 -4.58
C ILE A 128 4.22 -4.00 -4.16
N ALA A 129 4.62 -4.68 -3.08
CA ALA A 129 6.01 -4.71 -2.63
C ALA A 129 6.93 -5.29 -3.72
N GLY A 130 6.58 -6.43 -4.31
CA GLY A 130 7.31 -7.04 -5.41
C GLY A 130 7.41 -6.11 -6.62
N PHE A 131 6.31 -5.46 -7.00
CA PHE A 131 6.31 -4.45 -8.06
C PHE A 131 7.26 -3.28 -7.75
N GLY A 132 7.22 -2.75 -6.53
CA GLY A 132 8.11 -1.67 -6.09
C GLY A 132 9.60 -2.02 -6.18
N THR A 133 9.97 -3.29 -6.00
CA THR A 133 11.38 -3.71 -6.17
C THR A 133 11.89 -3.57 -7.61
N LEU A 134 11.00 -3.55 -8.62
CA LEU A 134 11.41 -3.38 -10.01
C LEU A 134 12.00 -1.99 -10.25
N GLY A 135 11.48 -0.96 -9.56
CA GLY A 135 12.00 0.42 -9.61
C GLY A 135 13.35 0.61 -8.90
N LEU A 136 13.88 -0.41 -8.22
CA LEU A 136 15.22 -0.39 -7.63
C LEU A 136 16.31 -0.86 -8.61
N LEU A 137 15.91 -1.40 -9.77
CA LEU A 137 16.85 -1.87 -10.77
C LEU A 137 17.45 -0.68 -11.54
N PRO A 138 18.71 -0.78 -12.00
CA PRO A 138 19.36 0.31 -12.71
C PRO A 138 18.59 0.71 -13.98
N ALA A 139 18.12 1.95 -14.03
CA ALA A 139 17.42 2.49 -15.19
C ALA A 139 18.38 2.92 -16.31
N SER A 140 17.95 2.73 -17.55
CA SER A 140 18.67 3.22 -18.73
C SER A 140 18.51 4.74 -18.90
N SER A 141 19.57 5.40 -19.36
CA SER A 141 19.64 6.86 -19.52
C SER A 141 19.00 7.38 -20.81
N ARG A 142 17.96 6.70 -21.31
CA ARG A 142 17.22 7.09 -22.51
C ARG A 142 16.34 8.31 -22.20
N THR A 143 16.27 9.26 -23.13
CA THR A 143 15.34 10.39 -23.05
C THR A 143 13.90 9.90 -23.18
N THR A 144 13.03 10.31 -22.26
CA THR A 144 11.60 9.99 -22.29
C THR A 144 10.88 10.89 -23.31
N GLY A 145 10.22 10.27 -24.28
CA GLY A 145 9.42 10.95 -25.29
C GLY A 145 7.97 11.17 -24.85
N TRP A 146 7.17 11.87 -25.68
CA TRP A 146 5.75 12.10 -25.42
C TRP A 146 4.92 10.80 -25.42
N LEU A 147 5.29 9.82 -26.26
CA LEU A 147 4.67 8.48 -26.28
C LEU A 147 4.91 7.75 -24.96
N ASP A 148 6.09 7.92 -24.36
CA ASP A 148 6.45 7.31 -23.08
C ASP A 148 5.57 7.89 -21.97
N VAL A 149 5.35 9.21 -21.97
CA VAL A 149 4.41 9.87 -21.02
C VAL A 149 3.00 9.32 -21.17
N ALA A 150 2.50 9.19 -22.40
CA ALA A 150 1.17 8.62 -22.65
C ALA A 150 1.07 7.17 -22.14
N ALA A 151 2.12 6.36 -22.37
CA ALA A 151 2.20 4.99 -21.89
C ALA A 151 2.23 4.92 -20.35
N ILE A 152 2.98 5.80 -19.68
CA ILE A 152 3.04 5.90 -18.21
C ILE A 152 1.65 6.24 -17.67
N LEU A 153 0.97 7.25 -18.21
CA LEU A 153 -0.37 7.64 -17.75
C LEU A 153 -1.39 6.52 -17.92
N ALA A 154 -1.39 5.84 -19.08
CA ALA A 154 -2.26 4.70 -19.33
C ALA A 154 -1.98 3.53 -18.39
N ALA A 155 -0.70 3.24 -18.12
CA ALA A 155 -0.29 2.19 -17.19
C ALA A 155 -0.72 2.51 -15.75
N ILE A 156 -0.52 3.75 -15.29
CA ILE A 156 -0.96 4.19 -13.95
C ILE A 156 -2.47 4.09 -13.81
N ALA A 157 -3.24 4.57 -14.79
CA ALA A 157 -4.69 4.46 -14.77
C ALA A 157 -5.14 3.00 -14.69
N THR A 158 -4.51 2.12 -15.48
CA THR A 158 -4.80 0.68 -15.47
C THR A 158 -4.49 0.04 -14.11
N LEU A 159 -3.32 0.34 -13.53
CA LEU A 159 -2.92 -0.19 -12.21
C LEU A 159 -3.86 0.29 -11.10
N VAL A 160 -4.28 1.56 -11.12
CA VAL A 160 -5.25 2.10 -10.16
C VAL A 160 -6.61 1.41 -10.30
N LEU A 161 -7.08 1.17 -11.52
CA LEU A 161 -8.33 0.44 -11.75
C LEU A 161 -8.24 -1.01 -11.27
N LEU A 162 -7.17 -1.72 -11.61
CA LEU A 162 -6.93 -3.08 -11.14
C LEU A 162 -6.89 -3.15 -9.61
N TYR A 163 -6.21 -2.19 -8.99
CA TYR A 163 -6.16 -2.04 -7.55
C TYR A 163 -7.56 -1.83 -6.95
N ALA A 164 -8.35 -0.91 -7.51
CA ALA A 164 -9.71 -0.62 -7.03
C ALA A 164 -10.65 -1.82 -7.19
N ILE A 165 -10.56 -2.54 -8.31
CA ILE A 165 -11.32 -3.77 -8.56
C ILE A 165 -10.94 -4.83 -7.54
N PHE A 166 -9.64 -5.02 -7.30
CA PHE A 166 -9.17 -5.99 -6.33
C PHE A 166 -9.66 -5.66 -4.91
N GLU A 167 -9.59 -4.39 -4.51
CA GLU A 167 -10.12 -3.94 -3.22
C GLU A 167 -11.63 -4.22 -3.13
N PHE A 168 -12.39 -3.91 -4.18
CA PHE A 168 -13.83 -4.19 -4.24
C PHE A 168 -14.14 -5.68 -4.08
N ILE A 169 -13.40 -6.56 -4.78
CA ILE A 169 -13.55 -8.02 -4.67
C ILE A 169 -13.27 -8.51 -3.24
N LEU A 170 -12.25 -7.95 -2.58
CA LEU A 170 -11.93 -8.32 -1.20
C LEU A 170 -13.01 -7.90 -0.20
N LEU A 171 -13.75 -6.83 -0.49
CA LEU A 171 -14.83 -6.31 0.33
C LEU A 171 -16.17 -7.03 0.09
N LEU A 172 -16.29 -7.84 -0.96
CA LEU A 172 -17.52 -8.59 -1.23
C LEU A 172 -17.81 -9.56 -0.08
N PRO A 173 -19.07 -9.59 0.42
CA PRO A 173 -19.50 -10.60 1.39
C PRO A 173 -19.25 -11.99 0.81
N LYS A 174 -18.40 -12.79 1.45
CA LYS A 174 -18.23 -14.19 1.06
C LYS A 174 -19.55 -14.92 1.28
N ARG A 175 -20.02 -15.60 0.23
CA ARG A 175 -21.31 -16.31 0.13
C ARG A 175 -21.51 -17.43 1.15
N ASP A 176 -20.51 -17.75 1.96
CA ASP A 176 -20.50 -18.85 2.93
C ASP A 176 -21.34 -18.57 4.20
N LEU A 177 -22.12 -17.48 4.23
CA LEU A 177 -22.96 -17.05 5.36
C LEU A 177 -24.46 -17.36 5.18
N ILE A 178 -24.84 -18.20 4.20
CA ILE A 178 -26.23 -18.65 3.98
C ILE A 178 -26.37 -20.19 4.08
N ARG A 179 -25.56 -20.83 4.93
CA ARG A 179 -25.77 -22.22 5.33
C ARG A 179 -25.65 -22.37 6.84
#